data_AF-W2UHQ0-F1
#
_entry.id   AF-W2UHQ0-F1
#
_cell.length_a   1.000
_cell.length_b   1.000
_cell.length_c   1.000
_cell.angle_alpha   90.00
_cell.angle_beta   90.00
_cell.angle_gamma   90.00
#
_symmetry.space_group_name_H-M   'P 1'
#
loop_
_entity.id
_entity.type
_entity.pdbx_description
1 polymer ?
#
loop_
_entity_poly.entity_id
_entity_poly.type
_entity_poly.pdbx_seq_one_letter_code
_entity_poly.pdbx_strand_id
1 'polypeptide(L)'
;MVKTPVTGLDDSTWVLRYGDYTAKVYAVAVNGGILFANPAGDQVLFDGLLISDVKGLGLSRSHWQVADIEGYRRLSRPGSVTAVHACEAWSKELDQATEPDSKKGLFGQLCSGRLAYKNVIQINEVGEVELIVQSIDDSNFPLSLAKSL
;
A
#
# COMPACT_ATOMS: atom_id res chain seq x y z
N MET A 1 -17.23 3.09 -29.87
CA MET A 1 -17.16 3.69 -28.52
C MET A 1 -15.81 4.37 -28.40
N VAL A 2 -15.77 5.70 -28.44
CA VAL A 2 -14.51 6.45 -28.29
C VAL A 2 -14.19 6.47 -26.80
N LYS A 3 -13.08 5.86 -26.37
CA LYS A 3 -12.58 6.01 -25.00
C LYS A 3 -12.03 7.43 -24.88
N THR A 4 -12.78 8.29 -24.20
CA THR A 4 -12.29 9.61 -23.80
C THR A 4 -11.02 9.42 -22.97
N PRO A 5 -9.92 10.14 -23.26
CA PRO A 5 -8.75 10.15 -22.38
C PRO A 5 -9.19 10.62 -20.99
N VAL A 6 -8.76 9.91 -19.94
CA VAL A 6 -8.98 10.37 -18.57
C VAL A 6 -8.06 11.58 -18.36
N THR A 7 -8.60 12.78 -18.52
CA THR A 7 -7.94 14.03 -18.16
C THR A 7 -7.90 14.13 -16.63
N GLY A 8 -6.73 14.43 -16.04
CA GLY A 8 -6.56 14.55 -14.59
C GLY A 8 -5.73 13.45 -13.90
N LEU A 9 -4.96 12.65 -14.66
CA LEU A 9 -4.11 11.61 -14.08
C LEU A 9 -2.89 12.16 -13.32
N ASP A 10 -2.48 13.40 -13.56
CA ASP A 10 -1.28 13.96 -12.94
C ASP A 10 -1.42 14.09 -11.42
N ASP A 11 -2.58 14.58 -10.94
CA ASP A 11 -2.94 14.63 -9.50
C ASP A 11 -3.10 13.23 -8.86
N SER A 12 -3.18 12.19 -9.69
CA SER A 12 -3.27 10.79 -9.29
C SER A 12 -1.94 10.03 -9.44
N THR A 13 -0.84 10.73 -9.68
CA THR A 13 0.47 10.10 -9.86
C THR A 13 1.10 9.69 -8.53
N TRP A 14 1.62 8.46 -8.50
CA TRP A 14 2.37 7.91 -7.37
C TRP A 14 3.69 7.29 -7.83
N VAL A 15 4.66 7.30 -6.92
CA VAL A 15 5.91 6.56 -7.04
C VAL A 15 5.78 5.28 -6.22
N LEU A 16 5.85 4.15 -6.92
CA LEU A 16 5.93 2.81 -6.33
C LEU A 16 7.40 2.45 -6.14
N ARG A 17 7.77 1.95 -4.95
CA ARG A 17 9.08 1.30 -4.73
C ARG A 17 8.91 -0.04 -4.02
N TYR A 18 9.72 -1.02 -4.40
CA TYR A 18 9.79 -2.34 -3.75
C TYR A 18 11.16 -2.97 -4.03
N GLY A 19 11.98 -3.14 -2.98
CA GLY A 19 13.41 -3.41 -3.13
C GLY A 19 14.07 -2.34 -3.99
N ASP A 20 14.85 -2.75 -5.00
CA ASP A 20 15.49 -1.84 -5.95
C ASP A 20 14.57 -1.42 -7.11
N TYR A 21 13.35 -1.96 -7.19
CA TYR A 21 12.39 -1.61 -8.23
C TYR A 21 11.69 -0.30 -7.91
N THR A 22 11.63 0.61 -8.89
CA THR A 22 10.89 1.87 -8.81
C THR A 22 10.07 2.07 -10.09
N ALA A 23 8.82 2.49 -9.95
CA ALA A 23 7.94 2.78 -11.07
C ALA A 23 6.97 3.94 -10.78
N LYS A 24 6.53 4.63 -11.83
CA LYS A 24 5.38 5.55 -11.76
C LYS A 24 4.10 4.74 -11.95
N VAL A 25 3.11 4.98 -11.11
CA VAL A 25 1.77 4.38 -11.16
C VAL A 25 0.70 5.45 -10.98
N TYR A 26 -0.51 5.15 -11.42
CA TYR A 26 -1.66 6.05 -11.33
C TYR A 26 -2.73 5.44 -10.44
N ALA A 27 -3.29 6.24 -9.55
CA ALA A 27 -4.36 5.84 -8.66
C ALA A 27 -5.72 5.94 -9.38
N VAL A 28 -6.46 4.83 -9.41
CA VAL A 28 -7.80 4.76 -10.00
C VAL A 28 -8.75 4.12 -9.00
N ALA A 29 -9.86 4.79 -8.69
CA ALA A 29 -10.91 4.22 -7.85
C ALA A 29 -11.58 3.05 -8.58
N VAL A 30 -11.73 1.93 -7.88
CA VAL A 30 -12.37 0.70 -8.36
C VAL A 30 -13.31 0.13 -7.29
N ASN A 31 -14.13 -0.85 -7.65
CA ASN A 31 -14.87 -1.61 -6.65
C ASN A 31 -13.89 -2.32 -5.71
N GLY A 32 -13.97 -2.02 -4.41
CA GLY A 32 -13.09 -2.59 -3.39
C GLY A 32 -11.86 -1.75 -3.03
N GLY A 33 -11.67 -0.56 -3.62
CA GLY A 33 -10.64 0.37 -3.16
C GLY A 33 -10.01 1.21 -4.26
N ILE A 34 -8.71 1.45 -4.13
CA ILE A 34 -7.88 2.19 -5.09
C ILE A 34 -6.90 1.21 -5.74
N LEU A 35 -6.93 1.14 -7.07
CA LEU A 35 -5.96 0.43 -7.87
C LEU A 35 -4.86 1.39 -8.31
N PHE A 36 -3.63 1.15 -7.88
CA PHE A 36 -2.45 1.81 -8.41
C PHE A 36 -1.91 0.97 -9.56
N ALA A 37 -1.89 1.52 -10.78
CA ALA A 37 -1.47 0.75 -11.95
C ALA A 37 -0.70 1.58 -12.98
N ASN A 38 0.03 0.89 -13.86
CA ASN A 38 0.68 1.49 -15.02
C ASN A 38 0.57 0.61 -16.28
N PRO A 39 0.90 1.16 -17.47
CA PRO A 39 0.89 0.38 -18.72
C PRO A 39 1.91 -0.76 -18.78
N ALA A 40 2.94 -0.76 -17.92
CA ALA A 40 3.87 -1.89 -17.81
C ALA A 40 3.24 -3.11 -17.11
N GLY A 41 2.05 -2.95 -16.54
CA GLY A 41 1.28 -4.01 -15.90
C GLY A 41 1.53 -4.16 -14.39
N ASP A 42 2.21 -3.20 -13.77
CA ASP A 42 2.25 -3.13 -12.30
C ASP A 42 0.85 -2.80 -11.79
N GLN A 43 0.42 -3.51 -10.75
CA GLN A 43 -0.87 -3.33 -10.11
C GLN A 43 -0.72 -3.51 -8.59
N VAL A 44 -1.27 -2.59 -7.83
CA VAL A 44 -1.38 -2.67 -6.36
C VAL A 44 -2.79 -2.25 -5.97
N LEU A 45 -3.55 -3.15 -5.34
CA LEU A 45 -4.88 -2.87 -4.81
C LEU A 45 -4.78 -2.51 -3.33
N PHE A 46 -5.30 -1.34 -2.98
CA PHE A 46 -5.39 -0.84 -1.62
C PHE A 46 -6.86 -0.62 -1.25
N ASP A 47 -7.32 -1.25 -0.18
CA ASP A 47 -8.74 -1.19 0.24
C ASP A 47 -9.09 -0.01 1.17
N GLY A 48 -8.11 0.84 1.47
CA GLY A 48 -8.22 1.94 2.45
C GLY A 48 -7.42 1.68 3.72
N LEU A 49 -7.00 0.44 3.98
CA LEU A 49 -6.16 0.08 5.12
C LEU A 49 -5.06 -0.93 4.76
N LEU A 50 -5.34 -1.88 3.87
CA LEU A 50 -4.45 -2.97 3.50
C LEU A 50 -4.12 -2.93 2.01
N ILE A 51 -2.86 -3.17 1.67
CA ILE A 51 -2.48 -3.59 0.31
C ILE A 51 -2.79 -5.07 0.18
N SER A 52 -3.86 -5.43 -0.54
CA SER A 52 -4.42 -6.79 -0.53
C SER A 52 -4.01 -7.66 -1.72
N ASP A 53 -3.70 -7.04 -2.87
CA ASP A 53 -3.27 -7.74 -4.08
C ASP A 53 -2.22 -6.94 -4.83
N VAL A 54 -1.14 -7.59 -5.23
CA VAL A 54 -0.01 -6.97 -5.93
C VAL A 54 0.42 -7.85 -7.09
N LYS A 55 0.57 -7.26 -8.28
CA LYS A 55 0.97 -7.97 -9.51
C LYS A 55 1.98 -7.19 -10.32
N GLY A 56 2.80 -7.93 -11.07
CA GLY A 56 3.59 -7.38 -12.18
C GLY A 56 4.89 -6.69 -11.79
N LEU A 57 5.22 -6.61 -10.49
CA LEU A 57 6.37 -5.86 -10.00
C LEU A 57 7.71 -6.42 -10.51
N GLY A 58 8.48 -5.53 -11.14
CA GLY A 58 9.85 -5.79 -11.59
C GLY A 58 9.98 -6.98 -12.53
N LEU A 59 11.20 -7.49 -12.68
CA LEU A 59 11.51 -8.61 -13.58
C LEU A 59 10.86 -9.93 -13.13
N SER A 60 10.65 -10.11 -11.83
CA SER A 60 10.01 -11.33 -11.30
C SER A 60 8.52 -11.40 -11.63
N ARG A 61 7.89 -10.26 -11.98
CA ARG A 61 6.45 -10.14 -12.26
C ARG A 61 5.59 -10.81 -11.17
N SER A 62 6.05 -10.72 -9.91
CA SER A 62 5.47 -11.48 -8.79
C SER A 62 3.99 -11.14 -8.57
N HIS A 63 3.24 -12.13 -8.08
CA HIS A 63 1.86 -11.96 -7.61
C HIS A 63 1.79 -12.31 -6.12
N TRP A 64 1.48 -11.30 -5.32
CA TRP A 64 1.28 -11.41 -3.88
C TRP A 64 -0.16 -11.11 -3.48
N GLN A 65 -0.65 -11.83 -2.48
CA GLN A 65 -1.94 -11.66 -1.85
C GLN A 65 -1.73 -11.55 -0.34
N VAL A 66 -2.28 -10.49 0.25
CA VAL A 66 -2.12 -10.19 1.67
C VAL A 66 -3.49 -10.14 2.33
N ALA A 67 -3.60 -10.70 3.52
CA ALA A 67 -4.79 -10.61 4.35
C ALA A 67 -4.41 -10.44 5.82
N ASP A 68 -5.10 -9.57 6.54
CA ASP A 68 -5.03 -9.50 8.00
C ASP A 68 -6.22 -10.28 8.60
N ILE A 69 -5.94 -11.32 9.39
CA ILE A 69 -6.93 -12.24 9.96
C ILE A 69 -6.57 -12.47 11.43
N GLU A 70 -7.46 -12.12 12.36
CA GLU A 70 -7.34 -12.42 13.80
C GLU A 70 -5.99 -12.03 14.44
N GLY A 71 -5.45 -10.86 14.08
CA GLY A 71 -4.16 -10.40 14.59
C GLY A 71 -2.94 -11.01 13.89
N TYR A 72 -3.14 -11.60 12.71
CA TYR A 72 -2.06 -12.12 11.88
C TYR A 72 -2.13 -11.57 10.47
N ARG A 73 -0.98 -11.20 9.90
CA ARG A 73 -0.83 -10.94 8.47
C ARG A 73 -0.42 -12.22 7.76
N ARG A 74 -1.27 -12.68 6.84
CA ARG A 74 -1.02 -13.79 5.95
C ARG A 74 -0.49 -13.28 4.61
N LEU A 75 0.65 -13.81 4.19
CA LEU A 75 1.34 -13.46 2.95
C LEU A 75 1.31 -14.69 2.04
N SER A 76 0.73 -14.54 0.86
CA SER A 76 0.46 -15.67 -0.04
C SER A 76 0.83 -15.36 -1.49
N ARG A 77 1.19 -16.40 -2.22
CA ARG A 77 1.10 -16.45 -3.69
C ARG A 77 -0.21 -17.17 -4.04
N PRO A 78 -0.69 -17.07 -5.29
CA PRO A 78 -1.86 -17.83 -5.73
C PRO A 78 -1.71 -19.32 -5.38
N GLY A 79 -2.63 -19.83 -4.55
CA GLY A 79 -2.67 -21.22 -4.12
C GLY A 79 -1.68 -21.62 -3.01
N SER A 80 -0.85 -20.71 -2.48
CA SER A 80 0.13 -21.06 -1.44
C SER A 80 0.36 -19.94 -0.43
N VAL A 81 0.26 -20.27 0.87
CA VAL A 81 0.74 -19.40 1.94
C VAL A 81 2.26 -19.45 1.97
N THR A 82 2.89 -18.30 1.99
CA THR A 82 4.36 -18.16 2.06
C THR A 82 4.81 -17.86 3.49
N ALA A 83 4.07 -16.99 4.20
CA ALA A 83 4.37 -16.65 5.58
C ALA A 83 3.13 -16.15 6.34
N VAL A 84 3.20 -16.20 7.66
CA VAL A 84 2.21 -15.65 8.58
C VAL A 84 2.95 -14.89 9.67
N HIS A 85 2.64 -13.61 9.85
CA HIS A 85 3.27 -12.73 10.83
C HIS A 85 2.26 -12.32 11.89
N ALA A 86 2.66 -12.28 13.16
CA ALA A 86 1.82 -11.71 14.20
C ALA A 86 1.77 -10.19 14.03
N CYS A 87 0.59 -9.58 14.13
CA CYS A 87 0.38 -8.15 13.96
C CYS A 87 -0.56 -7.60 15.02
N GLU A 88 -0.23 -6.42 15.52
CA GLU A 88 -1.14 -5.64 16.34
C GLU A 88 -2.29 -5.08 15.49
N ALA A 89 -3.29 -4.48 16.16
CA ALA A 89 -4.31 -3.71 15.47
C ALA A 89 -3.69 -2.44 14.86
N TRP A 90 -4.27 -1.97 13.75
CA TRP A 90 -3.97 -0.63 13.25
C TRP A 90 -4.38 0.42 14.28
N SER A 91 -3.51 1.39 14.52
CA SER A 91 -3.75 2.48 15.46
C SER A 91 -3.34 3.82 14.86
N LYS A 92 -4.10 4.87 15.17
CA LYS A 92 -3.68 6.25 14.88
C LYS A 92 -2.62 6.63 15.90
N GLU A 93 -1.44 6.97 15.43
CA GLU A 93 -0.39 7.54 16.27
C GLU A 93 -0.81 8.96 16.65
N LEU A 94 -0.98 9.18 17.95
CA LEU A 94 -1.23 10.49 18.51
C LEU A 94 0.05 11.31 18.41
N ASP A 95 0.16 12.14 17.37
CA ASP A 95 1.19 13.18 17.36
C ASP A 95 0.81 14.18 18.46
N GLN A 96 1.70 14.42 19.43
CA GLN A 96 1.46 15.35 20.54
C GLN A 96 1.30 16.81 20.07
N ALA A 97 1.56 17.08 18.78
CA ALA A 97 1.37 18.36 18.10
C ALA A 97 0.16 18.39 17.15
N THR A 98 -0.71 17.36 17.15
CA THR A 98 -1.90 17.36 16.30
C THR A 98 -2.95 18.29 16.89
N GLU A 99 -3.15 19.45 16.26
CA GLU A 99 -4.26 20.33 16.58
C GLU A 99 -5.59 19.56 16.54
N PRO A 100 -6.56 19.88 17.43
CA PRO A 100 -7.83 19.14 17.55
C PRO A 100 -8.60 18.97 16.24
N ASP A 101 -8.43 19.90 15.30
CA ASP A 101 -9.13 19.94 14.00
C ASP A 101 -8.28 19.42 12.82
N SER A 102 -7.04 18.97 13.06
CA SER A 102 -6.17 18.50 11.98
C SER A 102 -6.62 17.16 11.45
N LYS A 103 -6.77 17.08 10.12
CA LYS A 103 -7.01 15.81 9.41
C LYS A 103 -5.73 15.00 9.21
N LYS A 104 -4.57 15.57 9.55
CA LYS A 104 -3.28 14.89 9.51
C LYS A 104 -3.31 13.67 10.42
N GLY A 105 -2.69 12.60 9.96
CA GLY A 105 -2.64 11.36 10.73
C GLY A 105 -1.55 10.43 10.25
N LEU A 106 -0.96 9.73 11.21
CA LEU A 106 -0.10 8.60 10.96
C LEU A 106 -0.80 7.37 11.53
N PHE A 107 -1.07 6.38 10.68
CA PHE A 107 -1.64 5.11 11.09
C PHE A 107 -0.56 4.05 11.02
N GLY A 108 -0.34 3.35 12.13
CA GLY A 108 0.70 2.35 12.27
C GLY A 108 0.12 0.99 12.64
N GLN A 109 0.76 -0.06 12.13
CA GLN A 109 0.55 -1.43 12.57
C GLN A 109 1.90 -2.09 12.78
N LEU A 110 2.17 -2.54 14.00
CA LEU A 110 3.38 -3.28 14.34
C LEU A 110 3.15 -4.76 14.03
N CYS A 111 4.13 -5.37 13.37
CA CYS A 111 4.10 -6.78 13.01
C CYS A 111 5.45 -7.44 13.30
N SER A 112 5.42 -8.75 13.55
CA SER A 112 6.58 -9.59 13.83
C SER A 112 6.56 -10.81 12.90
N GLY A 113 7.45 -10.79 11.91
CA GLY A 113 7.79 -11.93 11.05
C GLY A 113 9.18 -12.47 11.40
N ARG A 114 10.04 -12.64 10.39
CA ARG A 114 11.48 -12.89 10.64
C ARG A 114 12.14 -11.77 11.43
N LEU A 115 11.76 -10.53 11.11
CA LEU A 115 12.12 -9.32 11.84
C LEU A 115 10.84 -8.56 12.19
N ALA A 116 10.91 -7.73 13.23
CA ALA A 116 9.85 -6.80 13.53
C ALA A 116 9.85 -5.69 12.46
N TYR A 117 8.65 -5.27 12.05
CA TYR A 117 8.45 -4.19 11.08
C TYR A 117 7.16 -3.44 11.37
N LYS A 118 7.00 -2.30 10.71
CA LYS A 118 5.83 -1.44 10.85
C LYS A 118 5.22 -1.16 9.49
N ASN A 119 3.93 -1.41 9.35
CA ASN A 119 3.13 -0.91 8.23
C ASN A 119 2.63 0.49 8.58
N VAL A 120 2.59 1.38 7.60
CA VAL A 120 2.30 2.80 7.78
C VAL A 120 1.37 3.31 6.69
N ILE A 121 0.41 4.14 7.08
CA ILE A 121 -0.34 5.02 6.19
C ILE A 121 -0.23 6.45 6.75
N GLN A 122 0.18 7.38 5.90
CA GLN A 122 0.28 8.80 6.24
C GLN A 122 -0.81 9.59 5.51
N ILE A 123 -1.49 10.44 6.26
CA ILE A 123 -2.53 11.35 5.80
C ILE A 123 -2.05 12.79 5.99
N ASN A 124 -2.16 13.60 4.94
CA ASN A 124 -1.77 14.99 4.94
C ASN A 124 -2.80 15.89 5.66
N GLU A 125 -2.52 17.19 5.72
CA GLU A 125 -3.34 18.17 6.45
C GLU A 125 -4.77 18.34 5.89
N VAL A 126 -4.98 18.05 4.60
CA VAL A 126 -6.30 18.12 3.96
C VAL A 126 -7.10 16.82 4.07
N GLY A 127 -6.51 15.78 4.66
CA GLY A 127 -7.16 14.50 4.92
C GLY A 127 -6.98 13.46 3.81
N GLU A 128 -6.00 13.65 2.93
CA GLU A 128 -5.70 12.70 1.85
C GLU A 128 -4.51 11.81 2.19
N VAL A 129 -4.54 10.56 1.73
CA VAL A 129 -3.39 9.66 1.85
C VAL A 129 -2.24 10.19 0.96
N GLU A 130 -1.05 10.30 1.52
CA GLU A 130 0.16 10.76 0.81
C GLU A 130 1.28 9.70 0.76
N LEU A 131 1.26 8.74 1.70
CA LEU A 131 2.23 7.65 1.78
C LEU A 131 1.56 6.38 2.31
N ILE A 132 1.86 5.26 1.68
CA ILE A 132 1.53 3.91 2.13
C ILE A 132 2.82 3.09 2.12
N VAL A 133 3.14 2.43 3.23
CA VAL A 133 4.29 1.53 3.35
C VAL A 133 3.83 0.24 4.01
N GLN A 134 3.86 -0.89 3.29
CA GLN A 134 3.43 -2.17 3.87
C GLN A 134 4.30 -3.34 3.42
N SER A 135 4.48 -4.30 4.30
CA SER A 135 5.05 -5.58 3.92
C SER A 135 4.03 -6.41 3.15
N ILE A 136 4.43 -6.89 1.97
CA ILE A 136 3.62 -7.71 1.05
C ILE A 136 4.20 -9.12 0.86
N ASP A 137 5.37 -9.41 1.43
CA ASP A 137 6.04 -10.70 1.41
C ASP A 137 6.98 -10.89 2.63
N ASP A 138 7.74 -11.98 2.66
CA ASP A 138 8.65 -12.34 3.77
C ASP A 138 10.11 -11.87 3.52
N SER A 139 10.32 -10.89 2.63
CA SER A 139 11.66 -10.42 2.23
C SER A 139 12.21 -9.29 3.12
N ASN A 140 11.40 -8.73 4.01
CA ASN A 140 11.64 -7.50 4.78
C ASN A 140 11.79 -6.22 3.93
N PHE A 141 11.58 -6.27 2.61
CA PHE A 141 11.50 -5.08 1.77
C PHE A 141 10.03 -4.64 1.66
N PRO A 142 9.61 -3.55 2.32
CA PRO A 142 8.24 -3.09 2.20
C PRO A 142 7.98 -2.54 0.80
N LEU A 143 6.74 -2.68 0.35
CA LEU A 143 6.24 -1.90 -0.76
C LEU A 143 5.91 -0.50 -0.26
N SER A 144 6.31 0.52 -1.01
CA SER A 144 5.93 1.90 -0.75
C SER A 144 5.22 2.52 -1.94
N LEU A 145 4.18 3.30 -1.66
CA LEU A 145 3.49 4.18 -2.60
C LEU A 145 3.52 5.58 -2.00
N ALA A 146 4.13 6.54 -2.69
CA ALA A 146 4.13 7.96 -2.29
C ALA A 146 3.55 8.81 -3.41
N LYS A 147 2.72 9.81 -3.10
CA LYS A 147 2.29 10.80 -4.10
C LYS A 147 3.52 11.45 -4.74
N SER A 148 3.53 11.56 -6.07
CA SER A 148 4.57 12.36 -6.73
C SER A 148 4.25 13.84 -6.47
N LEU A 149 5.24 14.57 -5.96
CA LEU A 149 5.25 16.03 -5.97
C LEU A 149 5.41 16.56 -7.40
#